data_AF-A0A5U2Q8A0-F1
#
_entry.id   AF-A0A5U2Q8A0-F1
#
_cell.length_a   1.000
_cell.length_b   1.000
_cell.length_c   1.000
_cell.angle_alpha   90.00
_cell.angle_beta   90.00
_cell.angle_gamma   90.00
#
_symmetry.space_group_name_H-M   'P 1'
#
loop_
_entity.id
_entity.type
_entity.pdbx_description
1 polymer ?
#
loop_
_entity_poly.entity_id
_entity_poly.type
_entity_poly.pdbx_seq_one_letter_code
_entity_poly.pdbx_strand_id
1 'polypeptide(L)'
;MIRFNNYRELDAEASDLIQQLFFTADSETSAFPSFVIRWMGFNGWMECVTGAETDADMISQLADEKRLSDAYDSIIQSDTEFRHHVNQFAVMLPVLNVRDVKKKLGRDAFWRYSRDELMAEVILYNVKRRPVDWINGETPTWKQVILTIYAVRCNLFHGSKSPTNFRDHQLVVSCDNIIKIFIIRSECLDWWDE
;
A
#
# COMPACT_ATOMS: atom_id res chain seq x y z
N MET A 1 12.87 -15.64 1.66
CA MET A 1 12.98 -15.55 3.13
C MET A 1 13.57 -14.18 3.39
N ILE A 2 12.87 -13.35 4.14
CA ILE A 2 13.28 -11.97 4.39
C ILE A 2 14.51 -11.97 5.30
N ARG A 3 15.47 -11.08 4.99
CA ARG A 3 16.69 -10.84 5.77
C ARG A 3 16.86 -9.33 5.98
N PHE A 4 16.53 -8.87 7.18
CA PHE A 4 16.62 -7.45 7.53
C PHE A 4 18.08 -6.96 7.58
N ASN A 5 19.03 -7.86 7.89
CA ASN A 5 20.46 -7.55 7.89
C ASN A 5 20.96 -7.00 6.55
N ASN A 6 20.39 -7.45 5.42
CA ASN A 6 20.80 -7.00 4.09
C ASN A 6 20.67 -5.47 3.93
N TYR A 7 19.66 -4.84 4.54
CA TYR A 7 19.51 -3.38 4.50
C TYR A 7 20.54 -2.68 5.37
N ARG A 8 20.95 -3.32 6.48
CA ARG A 8 21.97 -2.79 7.41
C ARG A 8 23.39 -2.92 6.89
N GLU A 9 23.62 -3.86 5.97
CA GLU A 9 24.91 -4.12 5.33
C GLU A 9 25.12 -3.28 4.05
N LEU A 10 24.14 -2.47 3.64
CA LEU A 10 24.31 -1.52 2.55
C LEU A 10 25.47 -0.56 2.82
N ASP A 11 26.10 -0.11 1.74
CA ASP A 11 26.97 1.06 1.84
C ASP A 11 26.18 2.29 2.29
N ALA A 12 26.88 3.20 2.96
CA ALA A 12 26.25 4.37 3.58
C ALA A 12 25.46 5.20 2.56
N GLU A 13 26.02 5.42 1.35
CA GLU A 13 25.38 6.22 0.31
C GLU A 13 24.07 5.59 -0.20
N ALA A 14 24.04 4.27 -0.38
CA ALA A 14 22.82 3.54 -0.75
C ALA A 14 21.75 3.61 0.35
N SER A 15 22.15 3.47 1.62
CA SER A 15 21.21 3.60 2.75
C SER A 15 20.69 5.03 2.90
N ASP A 16 21.55 6.04 2.68
CA ASP A 16 21.22 7.46 2.75
C ASP A 16 20.22 7.86 1.67
N LEU A 17 20.33 7.29 0.45
CA LEU A 17 19.37 7.55 -0.62
C LEU A 17 17.94 7.13 -0.21
N ILE A 18 17.78 5.96 0.41
CA ILE A 18 16.48 5.47 0.87
C ILE A 18 15.92 6.39 1.98
N GLN A 19 16.77 6.82 2.91
CA GLN A 19 16.38 7.77 3.96
C GLN A 19 16.00 9.14 3.39
N GLN A 20 16.75 9.62 2.40
CA GLN A 20 16.47 10.87 1.72
C GLN A 20 15.11 10.85 1.02
N LEU A 21 14.72 9.72 0.39
CA LEU A 21 13.39 9.57 -0.21
C LEU A 21 12.29 9.73 0.85
N PHE A 22 12.43 9.14 2.04
CA PHE A 22 11.45 9.32 3.12
C PHE A 22 11.39 10.77 3.61
N PHE A 23 12.53 11.43 3.76
CA PHE A 23 12.59 12.85 4.13
C PHE A 23 11.95 13.74 3.06
N THR A 24 12.25 13.50 1.78
CA THR A 24 11.65 14.25 0.67
C THR A 24 10.14 14.07 0.66
N ALA A 25 9.64 12.85 0.83
CA ALA A 25 8.20 12.60 0.92
C ALA A 25 7.53 13.39 2.07
N ASP A 26 8.20 13.54 3.21
CA ASP A 26 7.70 14.35 4.33
C ASP A 26 7.65 15.85 4.06
N SER A 27 8.46 16.34 3.12
CA SER A 27 8.48 17.74 2.70
C SER A 27 7.49 18.08 1.59
N GLU A 28 6.89 17.06 0.96
CA GLU A 28 5.93 17.25 -0.12
C GLU A 28 4.59 17.79 0.39
N THR A 29 4.06 18.79 -0.31
CA THR A 29 2.77 19.40 0.03
C THR A 29 1.58 18.63 -0.54
N SER A 30 1.80 17.85 -1.59
CA SER A 30 0.77 17.06 -2.25
C SER A 30 0.90 15.59 -1.89
N ALA A 31 -0.21 14.98 -1.49
CA ALA A 31 -0.26 13.58 -1.08
C ALA A 31 0.14 12.59 -2.18
N PHE A 32 -0.02 12.96 -3.45
CA PHE A 32 0.31 12.09 -4.58
C PHE A 32 1.83 11.96 -4.78
N PRO A 33 2.60 13.06 -4.98
CA PRO A 33 4.05 13.04 -4.93
C PRO A 33 4.60 12.43 -3.63
N SER A 34 4.07 12.84 -2.45
CA SER A 34 4.48 12.26 -1.16
C SER A 34 4.38 10.73 -1.17
N PHE A 35 3.21 10.19 -1.53
CA PHE A 35 3.01 8.75 -1.59
C PHE A 35 3.94 8.06 -2.57
N VAL A 36 4.14 8.63 -3.77
CA VAL A 36 5.02 8.05 -4.79
C VAL A 36 6.46 7.99 -4.31
N ILE A 37 6.97 9.08 -3.76
CA ILE A 37 8.35 9.18 -3.27
C ILE A 37 8.56 8.25 -2.07
N ARG A 38 7.59 8.22 -1.14
CA ARG A 38 7.63 7.29 0.01
C ARG A 38 7.60 5.85 -0.45
N TRP A 39 6.75 5.53 -1.42
CA TRP A 39 6.72 4.19 -2.01
C TRP A 39 8.04 3.83 -2.68
N MET A 40 8.74 4.77 -3.32
CA MET A 40 10.06 4.53 -3.89
C MET A 40 11.09 4.16 -2.81
N GLY A 41 11.14 4.92 -1.70
CA GLY A 41 12.00 4.58 -0.57
C GLY A 41 11.65 3.22 0.04
N PHE A 42 10.36 2.95 0.21
CA PHE A 42 9.88 1.65 0.69
C PHE A 42 10.23 0.51 -0.27
N ASN A 43 10.20 0.75 -1.59
CA ASN A 43 10.61 -0.24 -2.60
C ASN A 43 12.09 -0.57 -2.52
N GLY A 44 12.94 0.44 -2.32
CA GLY A 44 14.37 0.25 -2.10
C GLY A 44 14.63 -0.62 -0.86
N TRP A 45 13.98 -0.30 0.27
CA TRP A 45 14.08 -1.13 1.48
C TRP A 45 13.58 -2.56 1.26
N MET A 46 12.43 -2.74 0.60
CA MET A 46 11.87 -4.05 0.27
C MET A 46 12.82 -4.89 -0.58
N GLU A 47 13.46 -4.29 -1.58
CA GLU A 47 14.42 -4.98 -2.45
C GLU A 47 15.55 -5.57 -1.62
N CYS A 48 16.13 -4.76 -0.73
CA CYS A 48 17.25 -5.19 0.10
C CYS A 48 16.86 -6.36 1.01
N VAL A 49 15.72 -6.26 1.71
CA VAL A 49 15.34 -7.26 2.71
C VAL A 49 14.74 -8.52 2.11
N THR A 50 14.18 -8.47 0.89
CA THR A 50 13.57 -9.65 0.25
C THR A 50 14.47 -10.33 -0.78
N GLY A 51 15.38 -9.59 -1.42
CA GLY A 51 16.16 -10.03 -2.57
C GLY A 51 15.30 -10.46 -3.77
N ALA A 52 14.04 -10.03 -3.86
CA ALA A 52 13.14 -10.43 -4.93
C ALA A 52 13.24 -9.51 -6.14
N GLU A 53 13.09 -10.08 -7.35
CA GLU A 53 13.29 -9.34 -8.60
C GLU A 53 12.10 -8.44 -8.99
N THR A 54 10.91 -8.68 -8.42
CA THR A 54 9.70 -7.95 -8.79
C THR A 54 8.98 -7.37 -7.59
N ASP A 55 8.41 -6.18 -7.75
CA ASP A 55 7.56 -5.53 -6.74
C ASP A 55 6.43 -6.44 -6.22
N ALA A 56 5.89 -7.29 -7.09
CA ALA A 56 4.81 -8.21 -6.71
C ALA A 56 5.32 -9.28 -5.75
N ASP A 57 6.50 -9.82 -6.00
CA ASP A 57 7.13 -10.85 -5.15
C ASP A 57 7.62 -10.25 -3.84
N MET A 58 8.22 -9.05 -3.88
CA MET A 58 8.60 -8.28 -2.69
C MET A 58 7.40 -8.10 -1.75
N ILE A 59 6.31 -7.53 -2.27
CA ILE A 59 5.10 -7.28 -1.49
C ILE A 59 4.45 -8.58 -1.00
N SER A 60 4.47 -9.65 -1.81
CA SER A 60 3.93 -10.93 -1.36
C SER A 60 4.72 -11.50 -0.19
N GLN A 61 6.05 -11.42 -0.21
CA GLN A 61 6.89 -11.87 0.90
C GLN A 61 6.63 -11.02 2.15
N LEU A 62 6.57 -9.69 2.03
CA LEU A 62 6.26 -8.82 3.17
C LEU A 62 4.88 -9.06 3.76
N ALA A 63 3.89 -9.36 2.91
CA ALA A 63 2.52 -9.61 3.35
C ALA A 63 2.39 -10.90 4.17
N ASP A 64 3.30 -11.85 3.98
CA ASP A 64 3.36 -13.12 4.69
C ASP A 64 4.40 -13.14 5.82
N GLU A 65 5.12 -12.03 6.05
CA GLU A 65 6.13 -11.91 7.09
C GLU A 65 5.52 -11.72 8.47
N LYS A 66 5.80 -12.67 9.36
CA LYS A 66 5.21 -12.69 10.70
C LYS A 66 5.63 -11.47 11.52
N ARG A 67 6.90 -11.07 11.48
CA ARG A 67 7.39 -9.93 12.28
C ARG A 67 6.72 -8.61 11.88
N LEU A 68 6.47 -8.42 10.58
CA LEU A 68 5.73 -7.25 10.08
C LEU A 68 4.25 -7.31 10.49
N SER A 69 3.63 -8.49 10.45
CA SER A 69 2.26 -8.67 10.93
C SER A 69 2.12 -8.40 12.42
N ASP A 70 3.03 -8.93 13.25
CA ASP A 70 3.02 -8.72 14.70
C ASP A 70 3.24 -7.23 15.04
N ALA A 71 4.16 -6.56 14.33
CA ALA A 71 4.37 -5.12 14.50
C ALA A 71 3.11 -4.31 14.14
N TYR A 72 2.46 -4.66 13.02
CA TYR A 72 1.20 -4.03 12.63
C TYR A 72 0.11 -4.22 13.70
N ASP A 73 -0.06 -5.44 14.20
CA ASP A 73 -1.06 -5.78 15.22
C ASP A 73 -0.80 -5.05 16.55
N SER A 74 0.47 -4.86 16.91
CA SER A 74 0.85 -4.05 18.07
C SER A 74 0.53 -2.56 17.88
N ILE A 75 0.88 -2.00 16.73
CA ILE A 75 0.66 -0.56 16.44
C ILE A 75 -0.84 -0.26 16.32
N ILE A 76 -1.63 -1.10 15.64
CA ILE A 76 -3.06 -0.86 15.46
C ILE A 76 -3.84 -0.89 16.79
N GLN A 77 -3.37 -1.67 17.76
CA GLN A 77 -3.95 -1.73 19.10
C GLN A 77 -3.58 -0.51 19.95
N SER A 78 -2.34 -0.05 19.87
CA SER A 78 -1.79 0.97 20.78
C SER A 78 -1.84 2.41 20.25
N ASP A 79 -1.74 2.63 18.93
CA ASP A 79 -1.65 3.95 18.32
C ASP A 79 -3.00 4.40 17.71
N THR A 80 -3.60 5.42 18.32
CA THR A 80 -4.91 5.97 17.89
C THR A 80 -4.87 6.65 16.52
N GLU A 81 -3.75 7.28 16.17
CA GLU A 81 -3.57 7.97 14.88
C GLU A 81 -3.45 6.94 13.76
N PHE A 82 -2.61 5.93 13.94
CA PHE A 82 -2.48 4.83 12.99
C PHE A 82 -3.81 4.11 12.75
N ARG A 83 -4.52 3.78 13.83
CA ARG A 83 -5.85 3.16 13.76
C ARG A 83 -6.87 4.03 13.05
N HIS A 84 -6.82 5.34 13.23
CA HIS A 84 -7.69 6.25 12.49
C HIS A 84 -7.44 6.15 10.98
N HIS A 85 -6.18 6.20 10.53
CA HIS A 85 -5.85 6.10 9.10
C HIS A 85 -6.23 4.75 8.50
N VAL A 86 -5.99 3.65 9.22
CA VAL A 86 -6.41 2.31 8.79
C VAL A 86 -7.93 2.21 8.67
N ASN A 87 -8.69 2.76 9.61
CA ASN A 87 -10.16 2.76 9.55
C ASN A 87 -10.69 3.61 8.38
N GLN A 88 -10.09 4.78 8.12
CA GLN A 88 -10.43 5.59 6.94
C GLN A 88 -10.11 4.84 5.64
N PHE A 89 -9.00 4.11 5.60
CA PHE A 89 -8.68 3.25 4.46
C PHE A 89 -9.71 2.12 4.28
N ALA A 90 -10.11 1.47 5.37
CA ALA A 90 -11.04 0.35 5.39
C ALA A 90 -12.43 0.69 4.80
N VAL A 91 -12.96 1.90 5.04
CA VAL A 91 -14.25 2.32 4.46
C VAL A 91 -14.20 2.48 2.94
N MET A 92 -13.00 2.55 2.34
CA MET A 92 -12.81 2.65 0.90
C MET A 92 -12.58 1.29 0.22
N LEU A 93 -12.55 0.20 0.97
CA LEU A 93 -12.36 -1.15 0.43
C LEU A 93 -13.68 -1.73 -0.15
N PRO A 94 -13.59 -2.66 -1.12
CA PRO A 94 -12.37 -3.11 -1.80
C PRO A 94 -11.90 -2.13 -2.89
N VAL A 95 -10.60 -2.19 -3.22
CA VAL A 95 -9.98 -1.49 -4.35
C VAL A 95 -9.98 -2.42 -5.57
N LEU A 96 -10.57 -1.95 -6.67
CA LEU A 96 -10.62 -2.69 -7.93
C LEU A 96 -9.28 -2.60 -8.68
N ASN A 97 -8.87 -3.69 -9.35
CA ASN A 97 -7.77 -3.65 -10.30
C ASN A 97 -8.26 -2.98 -11.60
N VAL A 98 -7.81 -1.76 -11.87
CA VAL A 98 -8.36 -0.98 -12.99
C VAL A 98 -7.98 -1.58 -14.35
N ARG A 99 -6.83 -2.24 -14.48
CA ARG A 99 -6.49 -2.94 -15.73
C ARG A 99 -7.46 -4.09 -16.00
N ASP A 100 -7.83 -4.84 -14.97
CA ASP A 100 -8.77 -5.95 -15.10
C ASP A 100 -10.21 -5.46 -15.35
N VAL A 101 -10.63 -4.35 -14.72
CA VAL A 101 -11.89 -3.65 -15.07
C VAL A 101 -11.89 -3.28 -16.55
N LYS A 102 -10.87 -2.57 -17.03
CA LYS A 102 -10.77 -2.14 -18.43
C LYS A 102 -10.80 -3.32 -19.40
N LYS A 103 -10.16 -4.43 -19.04
CA LYS A 103 -10.09 -5.65 -19.84
C LYS A 103 -11.44 -6.38 -19.93
N LYS A 104 -12.19 -6.45 -18.82
CA LYS A 104 -13.41 -7.28 -18.72
C LYS A 104 -14.71 -6.50 -18.93
N LEU A 105 -14.76 -5.25 -18.47
CA LEU A 105 -15.96 -4.41 -18.47
C LEU A 105 -15.86 -3.22 -19.44
N GLY A 106 -14.71 -3.01 -20.08
CA GLY A 106 -14.48 -1.90 -21.01
C GLY A 106 -13.84 -0.67 -20.35
N ARG A 107 -13.25 0.22 -21.17
CA ARG A 107 -12.56 1.44 -20.70
C ARG A 107 -13.52 2.49 -20.13
N ASP A 108 -14.77 2.42 -20.55
CA ASP A 108 -15.87 3.30 -20.18
C ASP A 108 -16.65 2.81 -18.95
N ALA A 109 -16.30 1.66 -18.36
CA ALA A 109 -17.04 1.03 -17.27
C ALA A 109 -17.36 1.99 -16.10
N PHE A 110 -16.41 2.84 -15.70
CA PHE A 110 -16.60 3.81 -14.61
C PHE A 110 -17.58 4.95 -14.93
N TRP A 111 -17.87 5.19 -16.21
CA TRP A 111 -18.84 6.19 -16.67
C TRP A 111 -20.19 5.53 -17.01
N ARG A 112 -20.14 4.28 -17.46
CA ARG A 112 -21.29 3.50 -17.91
C ARG A 112 -22.15 2.99 -16.76
N TYR A 113 -21.54 2.69 -15.61
CA TYR A 113 -22.24 2.11 -14.47
C TYR A 113 -22.25 3.08 -13.28
N SER A 114 -23.37 3.12 -12.55
CA SER A 114 -23.37 3.60 -11.17
C SER A 114 -22.47 2.72 -10.29
N ARG A 115 -22.19 3.17 -9.06
CA ARG A 115 -21.33 2.40 -8.15
C ARG A 115 -21.87 1.00 -7.87
N ASP A 116 -23.17 0.88 -7.59
CA ASP A 116 -23.77 -0.40 -7.21
C ASP A 116 -23.84 -1.36 -8.40
N GLU A 117 -24.17 -0.84 -9.59
CA GLU A 117 -24.12 -1.61 -10.84
C GLU A 117 -22.69 -2.07 -11.14
N LEU A 118 -21.70 -1.17 -11.02
CA LEU A 118 -20.29 -1.53 -11.23
C LEU A 118 -19.85 -2.64 -10.28
N MET A 119 -20.27 -2.60 -9.02
CA MET A 119 -19.94 -3.64 -8.04
C MET A 119 -20.63 -4.98 -8.37
N ALA A 120 -21.87 -4.97 -8.88
CA ALA A 120 -22.53 -6.17 -9.36
C ALA A 120 -21.79 -6.79 -10.55
N GLU A 121 -21.36 -5.97 -11.50
CA GLU A 121 -20.58 -6.39 -12.68
C GLU A 121 -19.18 -6.92 -12.30
N VAL A 122 -18.53 -6.28 -11.33
CA VAL A 122 -17.26 -6.74 -10.76
C VAL A 122 -17.38 -8.15 -10.18
N ILE A 123 -18.50 -8.45 -9.51
CA ILE A 123 -18.77 -9.79 -8.97
C ILE A 123 -19.03 -10.76 -10.12
N LEU A 124 -19.93 -10.40 -11.05
CA LEU A 124 -20.34 -11.25 -12.17
C LEU A 124 -19.17 -11.67 -13.07
N TYR A 125 -18.29 -10.73 -13.41
CA TYR A 125 -17.13 -10.97 -14.27
C TYR A 125 -15.86 -11.33 -13.50
N ASN A 126 -15.97 -11.55 -12.19
CA ASN A 126 -14.86 -11.89 -11.30
C ASN A 126 -13.66 -10.94 -11.50
N VAL A 127 -13.92 -9.63 -11.50
CA VAL A 127 -12.88 -8.60 -11.62
C VAL A 127 -11.99 -8.65 -10.38
N LYS A 128 -10.67 -8.67 -10.60
CA LYS A 128 -9.67 -8.68 -9.52
C LYS A 128 -9.85 -7.45 -8.62
N ARG A 129 -9.86 -7.69 -7.31
CA ARG A 129 -9.99 -6.67 -6.27
C ARG A 129 -9.12 -7.01 -5.06
N ARG A 130 -8.78 -6.01 -4.26
CA ARG A 130 -8.08 -6.18 -2.98
C ARG A 130 -8.81 -5.43 -1.87
N PRO A 131 -8.98 -6.03 -0.68
CA PRO A 131 -8.73 -7.45 -0.38
C PRO A 131 -9.71 -8.40 -1.10
N VAL A 132 -9.36 -9.69 -1.21
CA VAL A 132 -10.13 -10.68 -2.00
C VAL A 132 -11.41 -11.10 -1.26
N ASP A 133 -11.39 -11.13 0.07
CA ASP A 133 -12.49 -11.52 0.95
C ASP A 133 -12.75 -10.43 2.01
N TRP A 134 -13.04 -9.22 1.54
CA TRP A 134 -13.30 -8.10 2.43
C TRP A 134 -14.68 -8.18 3.08
N ILE A 135 -14.73 -8.10 4.40
CA ILE A 135 -15.97 -7.98 5.17
C ILE A 135 -16.08 -6.52 5.64
N ASN A 136 -17.17 -5.86 5.26
CA ASN A 136 -17.38 -4.47 5.64
C ASN A 136 -17.49 -4.31 7.16
N GLY A 137 -16.73 -3.36 7.71
CA GLY A 137 -16.72 -3.05 9.15
C GLY A 137 -15.63 -3.73 9.94
N GLU A 138 -14.88 -4.67 9.36
CA GLU A 138 -13.71 -5.26 10.00
C GLU A 138 -12.50 -4.32 9.95
N THR A 139 -11.51 -4.58 10.82
CA THR A 139 -10.18 -3.98 10.72
C THR A 139 -9.33 -4.86 9.79
N PRO A 140 -8.73 -4.31 8.72
CA PRO A 140 -7.94 -5.10 7.79
C PRO A 140 -6.66 -5.59 8.47
N THR A 141 -6.26 -6.83 8.19
CA THR A 141 -4.97 -7.41 8.59
C THR A 141 -3.81 -6.74 7.85
N TRP A 142 -2.58 -6.88 8.36
CA TRP A 142 -1.35 -6.43 7.67
C TRP A 142 -1.33 -6.84 6.20
N LYS A 143 -1.54 -8.12 5.92
CA LYS A 143 -1.59 -8.69 4.56
C LYS A 143 -2.60 -7.97 3.68
N GLN A 144 -3.81 -7.73 4.19
CA GLN A 144 -4.85 -7.03 3.44
C GLN A 144 -4.48 -5.56 3.20
N VAL A 145 -3.89 -4.88 4.18
CA VAL A 145 -3.42 -3.49 4.05
C VAL A 145 -2.34 -3.39 2.97
N ILE A 146 -1.22 -4.10 3.11
CA ILE A 146 -0.05 -3.89 2.24
C ILE A 146 -0.32 -4.30 0.79
N LEU A 147 -1.04 -5.41 0.57
CA LEU A 147 -1.45 -5.84 -0.78
C LEU A 147 -2.43 -4.86 -1.43
N THR A 148 -3.27 -4.20 -0.64
CA THR A 148 -4.21 -3.21 -1.16
C THR A 148 -3.50 -1.90 -1.47
N ILE A 149 -2.59 -1.43 -0.62
CA ILE A 149 -1.77 -0.25 -0.90
C ILE A 149 -0.95 -0.45 -2.17
N TYR A 150 -0.36 -1.63 -2.37
CA TYR A 150 0.31 -1.99 -3.63
C TYR A 150 -0.65 -1.88 -4.84
N ALA A 151 -1.89 -2.36 -4.73
CA ALA A 151 -2.89 -2.22 -5.78
C ALA A 151 -3.25 -0.75 -6.06
N VAL A 152 -3.33 0.10 -5.02
CA VAL A 152 -3.53 1.55 -5.17
C VAL A 152 -2.38 2.18 -5.94
N ARG A 153 -1.13 1.86 -5.56
CA ARG A 153 0.06 2.32 -6.28
C ARG A 153 0.02 1.91 -7.75
N CYS A 154 -0.26 0.66 -8.07
CA CYS A 154 -0.39 0.22 -9.46
C CYS A 154 -1.47 1.01 -10.22
N ASN A 155 -2.65 1.18 -9.61
CA ASN A 155 -3.73 1.96 -10.22
C ASN A 155 -3.35 3.43 -10.47
N LEU A 156 -2.56 4.03 -9.56
CA LEU A 156 -2.01 5.37 -9.72
C LEU A 156 -1.12 5.47 -10.95
N PHE A 157 -0.12 4.58 -11.08
CA PHE A 157 0.79 4.56 -12.24
C PHE A 157 0.11 4.18 -13.57
N HIS A 158 -1.06 3.54 -13.51
CA HIS A 158 -1.88 3.30 -14.70
C HIS A 158 -2.77 4.50 -15.10
N GLY A 159 -2.54 5.68 -14.51
CA GLY A 159 -3.28 6.91 -14.78
C GLY A 159 -4.76 6.80 -14.38
N SER A 160 -5.07 5.96 -13.40
CA SER A 160 -6.44 5.63 -13.01
C SER A 160 -6.82 6.14 -11.62
N LYS A 161 -5.99 7.02 -11.05
CA LYS A 161 -6.24 7.76 -9.82
C LYS A 161 -6.05 9.24 -10.10
N SER A 162 -7.03 10.06 -9.72
CA SER A 162 -6.98 11.50 -9.93
C SER A 162 -6.95 12.27 -8.61
N PRO A 163 -6.07 13.27 -8.44
CA PRO A 163 -6.12 14.18 -7.29
C PRO A 163 -7.44 14.95 -7.18
N THR A 164 -8.12 15.17 -8.31
CA THR A 164 -9.42 15.89 -8.35
C THR A 164 -10.61 15.00 -7.98
N ASN A 165 -10.43 13.68 -7.96
CA ASN A 165 -11.44 12.77 -7.46
C ASN A 165 -11.28 12.61 -5.95
N PHE A 166 -12.27 13.05 -5.18
CA PHE A 166 -12.21 13.05 -3.72
C PHE A 166 -11.88 11.68 -3.11
N ARG A 167 -12.48 10.60 -3.64
CA ARG A 167 -12.24 9.24 -3.14
C ARG A 167 -10.82 8.77 -3.46
N ASP A 168 -10.33 9.02 -4.67
CA ASP A 168 -8.95 8.67 -5.02
C ASP A 168 -7.94 9.47 -4.18
N HIS A 169 -8.22 10.75 -3.94
CA HIS A 169 -7.42 11.58 -3.06
C HIS A 169 -7.35 11.03 -1.64
N GLN A 170 -8.50 10.75 -1.03
CA GLN A 170 -8.54 10.15 0.31
C GLN A 170 -7.83 8.80 0.37
N LEU A 171 -7.95 7.99 -0.68
CA LEU A 171 -7.30 6.68 -0.76
C LEU A 171 -5.78 6.82 -0.78
N VAL A 172 -5.24 7.74 -1.59
CA VAL A 172 -3.78 7.99 -1.66
C VAL A 172 -3.25 8.59 -0.36
N VAL A 173 -3.95 9.57 0.22
CA VAL A 173 -3.61 10.14 1.55
C VAL A 173 -3.55 9.05 2.62
N SER A 174 -4.54 8.16 2.65
CA SER A 174 -4.58 7.08 3.64
C SER A 174 -3.42 6.09 3.43
N CYS A 175 -3.11 5.74 2.18
CA CYS A 175 -1.98 4.87 1.87
C CYS A 175 -0.65 5.47 2.33
N ASP A 176 -0.44 6.75 2.05
CA ASP A 176 0.79 7.47 2.41
C ASP A 176 1.00 7.51 3.93
N ASN A 177 -0.04 7.93 4.66
CA ASN A 177 0.02 8.00 6.13
C ASN A 177 0.19 6.64 6.78
N ILE A 178 -0.46 5.58 6.25
CA ILE A 178 -0.28 4.23 6.79
C ILE A 178 1.17 3.78 6.61
N ILE A 179 1.77 3.93 5.43
CA ILE A 179 3.19 3.56 5.23
C ILE A 179 4.09 4.39 6.14
N LYS A 180 3.91 5.71 6.16
CA LYS A 180 4.70 6.63 6.98
C LYS A 180 4.70 6.23 8.45
N ILE A 181 3.51 6.15 9.04
CA ILE A 181 3.35 5.89 10.47
C ILE A 181 3.81 4.47 10.78
N PHE A 182 3.52 3.48 9.92
CA PHE A 182 4.00 2.12 10.13
C PHE A 182 5.54 2.07 10.18
N ILE A 183 6.24 2.68 9.23
CA ILE A 183 7.70 2.73 9.21
C ILE A 183 8.24 3.37 10.50
N ILE A 184 7.70 4.53 10.89
CA ILE A 184 8.16 5.27 12.07
C ILE A 184 7.89 4.50 13.36
N ARG A 185 6.71 3.88 13.52
CA ARG A 185 6.29 3.22 14.77
C ARG A 185 6.82 1.80 14.91
N SER A 186 7.07 1.12 13.80
CA SER A 186 7.68 -0.22 13.82
C SER A 186 9.20 -0.18 13.91
N GLU A 187 9.81 0.94 13.50
CA GLU A 187 11.26 1.08 13.35
C GLU A 187 11.83 -0.02 12.42
N CYS A 188 11.04 -0.48 11.43
CA CYS A 188 11.39 -1.65 10.62
C CYS A 188 12.66 -1.48 9.76
N LEU A 189 13.10 -0.24 9.55
CA LEU A 189 14.37 0.07 8.88
C LEU A 189 15.60 -0.20 9.77
N ASP A 190 15.40 -0.33 11.09
CA ASP A 190 16.45 -0.59 12.08
C ASP A 190 16.49 -2.04 12.56
N TRP A 191 15.65 -2.89 11.99
CA TRP A 191 15.59 -4.30 12.34
C TRP A 191 16.83 -5.08 11.86
N TRP A 192 17.22 -6.05 12.67
CA TRP A 192 18.21 -7.10 12.37
C TRP A 192 17.51 -8.45 12.35
N ASP A 193 18.10 -9.44 11.69
CA ASP A 193 17.65 -10.83 11.80
C ASP A 193 17.75 -11.30 13.26
N GLU A 194 16.81 -12.15 13.69
CA GLU A 194 16.81 -12.76 15.04
C GLU A 194 17.87 -13.85 15.20
#